data_AF-A0A5C8I073-F1
#
_entry.id   AF-A0A5C8I073-F1
#
_cell.length_a   1.000
_cell.length_b   1.000
_cell.length_c   1.000
_cell.angle_alpha   90.00
_cell.angle_beta   90.00
_cell.angle_gamma   90.00
#
_symmetry.space_group_name_H-M   'P 1'
#
loop_
_entity.id
_entity.type
_entity.pdbx_description
1 polymer ?
#
loop_
_entity_poly.entity_id
_entity_poly.type
_entity_poly.pdbx_seq_one_letter_code
_entity_poly.pdbx_strand_id
1 'polypeptide(L)'
;MALKGNLIAIIGRIHPAIYDVVFPHGPIVDVAHSAKYAHRLAELNPQPLPPRQIFAGIETGALVGHELVRAAGMAKAFGLEFAFDIVDICPPPRPRPPWPWPFPWPPRPYPWRVTEIDPEFDHGYALGLGAVLEATADVWQQLPGGGFLEELYGAASELAAREG
;
A
#
# COMPACT_ATOMS: atom_id res chain seq x y z
N MET A 1 -5.38 -20.49 0.83
CA MET A 1 -6.66 -19.85 1.22
C MET A 1 -7.20 -19.07 0.03
N ALA A 2 -8.52 -18.89 -0.11
CA ALA A 2 -9.06 -17.99 -1.13
C ALA A 2 -8.78 -16.56 -0.69
N LEU A 3 -7.95 -15.82 -1.44
CA LEU A 3 -7.77 -14.39 -1.20
C LEU A 3 -9.15 -13.75 -1.38
N LYS A 4 -9.63 -13.09 -0.34
CA LYS A 4 -10.87 -12.35 -0.41
C LYS A 4 -10.61 -11.23 -1.40
N GLY A 5 -11.19 -11.35 -2.61
CA GLY A 5 -11.10 -10.47 -3.78
C GLY A 5 -11.51 -9.00 -3.53
N ASN A 6 -11.26 -8.49 -2.33
CA ASN A 6 -11.96 -7.38 -1.74
C ASN A 6 -11.10 -6.14 -1.75
N LEU A 7 -9.78 -6.19 -1.56
CA LEU A 7 -8.97 -4.95 -1.56
C LEU A 7 -8.81 -4.41 -2.97
N ILE A 8 -8.58 -5.30 -3.93
CA ILE A 8 -8.61 -4.93 -5.35
C ILE A 8 -9.95 -4.30 -5.72
N ALA A 9 -11.06 -4.93 -5.30
CA ALA A 9 -12.41 -4.41 -5.56
C ALA A 9 -12.69 -3.09 -4.81
N ILE A 10 -12.15 -2.93 -3.59
CA ILE A 10 -12.26 -1.69 -2.80
C ILE A 10 -11.52 -0.56 -3.51
N ILE A 11 -10.29 -0.77 -3.98
CA ILE A 11 -9.55 0.23 -4.75
C ILE A 11 -10.26 0.55 -6.06
N GLY A 12 -10.73 -0.46 -6.80
CA GLY A 12 -11.50 -0.25 -8.03
C GLY A 12 -12.80 0.53 -7.81
N ARG A 13 -13.46 0.39 -6.65
CA ARG A 13 -14.70 1.10 -6.32
C ARG A 13 -14.45 2.52 -5.82
N ILE A 14 -13.49 2.70 -4.91
CA ILE A 14 -13.24 3.98 -4.25
C ILE A 14 -12.40 4.89 -5.16
N HIS A 15 -11.44 4.31 -5.89
CA HIS A 15 -10.46 5.04 -6.68
C HIS A 15 -10.14 4.34 -8.02
N PRO A 16 -11.07 4.26 -8.99
CA PRO A 16 -10.82 3.53 -10.23
C PRO A 16 -9.67 4.12 -11.07
N ALA A 17 -9.36 5.41 -10.95
CA ALA A 17 -8.16 5.98 -11.57
C ALA A 17 -6.84 5.44 -10.97
N ILE A 18 -6.85 5.00 -9.71
CA ILE A 18 -5.71 4.37 -9.05
C ILE A 18 -5.58 2.91 -9.49
N TYR A 19 -6.71 2.22 -9.69
CA TYR A 19 -6.69 0.86 -10.21
C TYR A 19 -5.89 0.76 -11.51
N ASP A 20 -6.06 1.72 -12.42
CA ASP A 20 -5.30 1.79 -13.68
C ASP A 20 -3.80 2.12 -13.48
N VAL A 21 -3.40 2.77 -12.38
CA VAL A 21 -1.99 3.07 -12.07
C VAL A 21 -1.31 1.86 -11.43
N VAL A 22 -1.99 1.19 -10.51
CA VAL A 22 -1.48 0.01 -9.79
C VAL A 22 -1.48 -1.23 -10.69
N PHE A 23 -2.51 -1.36 -11.54
CA PHE A 23 -2.65 -2.46 -12.50
C PHE A 23 -2.80 -1.89 -13.92
N PRO A 24 -1.71 -1.35 -14.50
CA PRO A 24 -1.78 -0.75 -15.82
C PRO A 24 -2.15 -1.81 -16.87
N HIS A 25 -3.33 -1.66 -17.46
CA HIS A 25 -3.75 -2.42 -18.63
C HIS A 25 -3.08 -1.84 -19.88
N GLY A 26 -1.77 -2.07 -20.03
CA GLY A 26 -0.99 -1.57 -21.17
C GLY A 26 0.53 -1.67 -20.98
N PRO A 27 1.34 -1.32 -21.99
CA PRO A 27 2.80 -1.31 -21.86
C PRO A 27 3.23 -0.38 -20.73
N ILE A 28 3.98 -0.92 -19.77
CA ILE A 28 4.52 -0.19 -18.61
C ILE A 28 5.47 0.88 -19.14
N VAL A 29 4.99 2.12 -19.21
CA VAL A 29 5.81 3.30 -19.45
C VAL A 29 6.20 3.87 -18.09
N ASP A 30 7.46 4.33 -18.00
CA ASP A 30 8.08 5.08 -16.89
C ASP A 30 7.06 5.73 -15.94
N VAL A 31 7.25 5.60 -14.61
CA VAL A 31 6.31 6.03 -13.56
C VAL A 31 5.87 7.49 -13.74
N ALA A 32 6.78 8.36 -14.19
CA ALA A 32 6.48 9.75 -14.51
C ALA A 32 5.55 9.94 -15.74
N HIS A 33 5.57 9.01 -16.68
CA HIS A 33 4.65 8.92 -17.81
C HIS A 33 3.33 8.23 -17.43
N SER A 34 3.35 7.20 -16.57
CA SER A 34 2.14 6.52 -16.09
C SER A 34 1.20 7.50 -15.38
N ALA A 35 1.71 8.33 -14.45
CA ALA A 35 0.92 9.36 -13.80
C ALA A 35 0.33 10.38 -14.78
N LYS A 36 1.09 10.82 -15.79
CA LYS A 36 0.59 11.72 -16.86
C LYS A 36 -0.46 11.07 -17.75
N TYR A 37 -0.39 9.75 -17.96
CA TYR A 37 -1.36 9.02 -18.76
C TYR A 37 -2.65 8.78 -17.97
N ALA A 38 -2.53 8.43 -16.68
CA ALA A 38 -3.65 8.32 -15.75
C ALA A 38 -4.41 9.64 -15.61
N HIS A 39 -3.71 10.78 -15.58
CA HIS A 39 -4.35 12.10 -15.61
C HIS A 39 -5.15 12.35 -16.91
N ARG A 40 -4.62 11.97 -18.08
CA ARG A 40 -5.34 12.09 -19.37
C ARG A 40 -6.54 11.13 -19.49
N LEU A 41 -6.46 9.94 -18.90
CA LEU A 41 -7.59 9.01 -18.83
C LEU A 41 -8.65 9.49 -17.81
N ALA A 42 -8.23 10.12 -16.72
CA ALA A 42 -9.13 10.77 -15.76
C ALA A 42 -9.84 12.01 -16.34
N GLU A 43 -9.27 12.69 -17.34
CA GLU A 43 -9.98 13.76 -18.08
C GLU A 43 -11.22 13.22 -18.85
N LEU A 44 -11.25 11.91 -19.15
CA LEU A 44 -12.38 11.25 -19.81
C LEU A 44 -13.41 10.67 -18.81
N ASN A 45 -13.10 10.66 -17.52
CA ASN A 45 -14.00 10.23 -16.45
C ASN A 45 -13.93 11.24 -15.28
N PRO A 46 -14.82 12.25 -15.24
CA PRO A 46 -14.79 13.33 -14.26
C PRO A 46 -15.25 12.84 -12.88
N GLN A 47 -14.40 12.07 -12.23
CA GLN A 47 -14.50 11.71 -10.82
C GLN A 47 -13.48 12.52 -10.02
N PRO A 48 -13.83 13.02 -8.83
CA PRO A 48 -12.89 13.73 -7.97
C PRO A 48 -11.65 12.86 -7.72
N LEU A 49 -10.46 13.42 -7.92
CA LEU A 49 -9.23 12.72 -7.57
C LEU A 49 -9.19 12.50 -6.05
N PRO A 50 -8.73 11.34 -5.57
CA PRO A 50 -8.49 11.11 -4.15
C PRO A 50 -7.64 12.23 -3.53
N PRO A 51 -7.79 12.49 -2.22
CA PRO A 51 -6.86 13.32 -1.47
C PRO A 51 -5.41 12.92 -1.80
N ARG A 52 -4.54 13.91 -2.03
CA ARG A 52 -3.15 13.67 -2.46
C ARG A 52 -2.38 12.73 -1.53
N GLN A 53 -2.71 12.75 -0.23
CA GLN A 53 -2.07 11.95 0.81
C GLN A 53 -2.46 10.46 0.69
N ILE A 54 -3.76 10.17 0.55
CA ILE A 54 -4.26 8.81 0.26
C ILE A 54 -3.64 8.27 -1.03
N PHE A 55 -3.62 9.08 -2.09
CA PHE A 55 -3.04 8.67 -3.38
C PHE A 55 -1.55 8.33 -3.25
N ALA A 56 -0.75 9.20 -2.61
CA ALA A 56 0.67 8.96 -2.39
C ALA A 56 0.91 7.71 -1.53
N GLY A 57 0.05 7.47 -0.54
CA GLY A 57 0.03 6.23 0.23
C GLY A 57 -0.15 5.01 -0.68
N ILE A 58 -1.22 4.98 -1.48
CA ILE A 58 -1.54 3.83 -2.34
C ILE A 58 -0.42 3.55 -3.34
N GLU A 59 0.12 4.57 -3.99
CA GLU A 59 1.24 4.41 -4.92
C GLU A 59 2.46 3.82 -4.21
N THR A 60 2.80 4.33 -3.03
CA THR A 60 3.94 3.82 -2.23
C THR A 60 3.72 2.38 -1.81
N GLY A 61 2.54 2.05 -1.28
CA GLY A 61 2.21 0.68 -0.86
C GLY A 61 2.26 -0.31 -2.01
N ALA A 62 1.75 0.07 -3.18
CA ALA A 62 1.79 -0.77 -4.37
C ALA A 62 3.22 -1.04 -4.84
N LEU A 63 4.08 -0.01 -4.88
CA LEU A 63 5.50 -0.16 -5.25
C LEU A 63 6.24 -1.08 -4.27
N VAL A 64 6.00 -0.94 -2.97
CA VAL A 64 6.57 -1.83 -1.95
C VAL A 64 6.10 -3.28 -2.16
N GLY A 65 4.80 -3.49 -2.42
CA GLY A 65 4.25 -4.81 -2.74
C GLY A 65 4.95 -5.46 -3.94
N HIS A 66 5.17 -4.71 -5.02
CA HIS A 66 5.88 -5.21 -6.20
C HIS A 66 7.34 -5.58 -5.89
N GLU A 67 8.06 -4.73 -5.17
CA GLU A 67 9.46 -5.00 -4.83
C GLU A 67 9.61 -6.15 -3.84
N LEU A 68 8.65 -6.39 -2.94
CA LEU A 68 8.64 -7.56 -2.06
C LEU A 68 8.51 -8.87 -2.85
N VAL A 69 7.57 -8.93 -3.79
CA VAL A 69 7.39 -10.11 -4.64
C VAL A 69 8.62 -10.34 -5.52
N ARG A 70 9.20 -9.27 -6.07
CA ARG A 70 10.44 -9.33 -6.84
C ARG A 70 11.61 -9.81 -5.99
N ALA A 71 11.76 -9.30 -4.78
CA ALA A 71 12.81 -9.68 -3.84
C ALA A 71 12.67 -11.14 -3.39
N ALA A 72 11.45 -11.62 -3.16
CA ALA A 72 11.18 -13.04 -2.91
C ALA A 72 11.59 -13.91 -4.11
N GLY A 73 11.35 -13.43 -5.34
CA GLY A 73 11.79 -14.08 -6.57
C GLY A 73 13.32 -14.16 -6.68
N MET A 74 14.02 -13.07 -6.32
CA MET A 74 15.48 -13.07 -6.26
C MET A 74 16.01 -14.00 -5.16
N ALA A 75 15.41 -13.99 -3.97
CA ALA A 75 15.77 -14.89 -2.88
C ALA A 75 15.67 -16.35 -3.31
N LYS A 76 14.62 -16.72 -4.06
CA LYS A 76 14.49 -18.04 -4.67
C LYS A 76 15.64 -18.38 -5.60
N ALA A 77 16.01 -17.45 -6.49
CA ALA A 77 17.07 -17.66 -7.46
C ALA A 77 18.45 -17.84 -6.80
N PHE A 78 18.69 -17.19 -5.67
CA PHE A 78 19.94 -17.28 -4.92
C PHE A 78 19.92 -18.29 -3.77
N GLY A 79 18.79 -18.98 -3.53
CA GLY A 79 18.64 -19.93 -2.42
C GLY A 79 18.72 -19.29 -1.04
N LEU A 80 18.29 -18.04 -0.91
CA LEU A 80 18.30 -17.27 0.34
C LEU A 80 16.96 -17.39 1.07
N GLU A 81 17.00 -17.28 2.40
CA GLU A 81 15.79 -17.08 3.19
C GLU A 81 15.19 -15.69 2.94
N PHE A 82 13.87 -15.61 3.00
CA PHE A 82 13.11 -14.39 2.77
C PHE A 82 12.08 -14.23 3.90
N ALA A 83 12.43 -13.45 4.92
CA ALA A 83 11.58 -13.15 6.05
C ALA A 83 11.97 -11.80 6.66
N PHE A 84 10.98 -11.00 7.04
CA PHE A 84 11.14 -9.69 7.68
C PHE A 84 10.16 -9.58 8.84
N ASP A 85 10.38 -8.61 9.72
CA ASP A 85 9.36 -8.22 10.69
C ASP A 85 8.24 -7.45 9.96
N ILE A 86 7.00 -7.85 10.20
CA ILE A 86 5.83 -7.21 9.60
C ILE A 86 5.73 -5.76 10.03
N VAL A 87 6.11 -5.44 11.26
CA VAL A 87 5.97 -4.07 11.79
C VAL A 87 6.90 -3.08 11.08
N ASP A 88 7.97 -3.55 10.45
CA ASP A 88 8.90 -2.72 9.68
C ASP A 88 8.32 -2.33 8.32
N ILE A 89 7.43 -3.17 7.77
CA ILE A 89 6.85 -2.99 6.44
C ILE A 89 5.44 -2.43 6.51
N CYS A 90 4.61 -2.95 7.42
CA CYS A 90 3.23 -2.53 7.64
C CYS A 90 3.03 -2.29 9.15
N PRO A 91 3.46 -1.13 9.68
CA PRO A 91 3.33 -0.84 11.10
C PRO A 91 1.85 -0.80 11.51
N PRO A 92 1.50 -1.29 12.71
CA PRO A 92 0.16 -1.15 13.23
C PRO A 92 -0.20 0.33 13.45
N PRO A 93 -1.49 0.69 13.39
CA PRO A 93 -1.92 2.08 13.57
C PRO A 93 -1.50 2.56 14.96
N ARG A 94 -0.71 3.64 15.00
CA ARG A 94 -0.15 4.15 16.26
C ARG A 94 -1.23 4.90 17.04
N PRO A 95 -1.47 4.59 18.33
CA PRO A 95 -2.51 5.25 19.09
C PRO A 95 -2.26 6.75 19.17
N ARG A 96 -3.30 7.55 18.90
CA ARG A 96 -3.28 8.98 19.22
C ARG A 96 -3.13 9.11 20.75
N PRO A 97 -2.21 9.96 21.26
CA PRO A 97 -2.12 10.20 22.69
C PRO A 97 -3.48 10.67 23.22
N PRO A 98 -3.94 10.18 24.38
CA PRO A 98 -5.18 10.64 24.97
C PRO A 98 -5.12 12.14 25.24
N TRP A 99 -6.18 12.85 24.87
CA TRP A 99 -6.37 14.26 25.20
C TRP A 99 -7.00 14.40 26.59
N PRO A 100 -6.56 15.33 27.47
CA PRO A 100 -5.45 16.28 27.33
C PRO A 100 -4.14 15.71 27.91
N TRP A 101 -3.10 15.64 27.09
CA TRP A 101 -1.74 15.29 27.55
C TRP A 101 -1.10 16.54 28.20
N PRO A 102 -0.32 16.43 29.30
CA PRO A 102 -0.05 17.52 30.24
C PRO A 102 0.92 18.62 29.75
N PHE A 103 1.23 18.70 28.46
CA PHE A 103 2.15 19.70 27.91
C PHE A 103 1.46 20.54 26.82
N PRO A 104 1.76 21.86 26.74
CA PRO A 104 1.33 22.67 25.61
C PRO A 104 1.79 22.00 24.31
N TRP A 105 0.87 21.92 23.37
CA TRP A 105 1.05 21.21 22.11
C TRP A 105 2.36 21.63 21.44
N PRO A 106 3.29 20.71 21.14
CA PRO A 106 4.52 21.05 20.42
C PRO A 106 4.19 21.67 19.05
N PRO A 107 5.02 22.61 18.55
CA PRO A 107 4.88 23.07 17.17
C PRO A 107 4.97 21.87 16.23
N ARG A 108 4.13 21.85 15.18
CA ARG A 108 4.27 20.88 14.10
C ARG A 108 5.53 21.23 13.29
N PRO A 109 6.38 20.26 12.90
CA PRO A 109 6.29 18.82 13.18
C PRO A 109 6.86 18.42 14.56
N TYR A 110 6.36 17.33 15.14
CA TYR A 110 6.78 16.86 16.46
C TYR A 110 8.22 16.30 16.44
N PRO A 111 9.14 16.77 17.30
CA PRO A 111 10.57 16.41 17.22
C PRO A 111 10.91 14.92 17.41
N TRP A 112 10.08 14.16 18.13
CA TRP A 112 10.24 12.71 18.35
C TRP A 112 9.43 11.86 17.36
N ARG A 113 8.74 12.51 16.44
CA ARG A 113 7.89 11.90 15.42
C ARG A 113 8.55 12.23 14.08
N VAL A 114 9.59 11.45 13.74
CA VAL A 114 10.47 11.71 12.58
C VAL A 114 9.69 11.65 11.25
N THR A 115 8.47 11.09 11.27
CA THR A 115 7.47 11.20 10.21
C THR A 115 6.19 11.77 10.82
N GLU A 116 5.62 12.80 10.19
CA GLU A 116 4.23 13.18 10.49
C GLU A 116 3.37 11.96 10.20
N ILE A 117 2.70 11.43 11.22
CA ILE A 117 1.73 10.33 11.04
C ILE A 117 0.55 10.94 10.29
N ASP A 118 0.40 10.52 9.04
CA ASP A 118 -0.67 10.93 8.16
C ASP A 118 -1.60 9.71 7.99
N PRO A 119 -2.73 9.65 8.73
CA PRO A 119 -3.64 8.51 8.69
C PRO A 119 -4.14 8.21 7.27
N GLU A 120 -4.33 9.26 6.46
CA GLU A 120 -4.73 9.13 5.06
C GLU A 120 -3.64 8.43 4.24
N PHE A 121 -2.37 8.77 4.47
CA PHE A 121 -1.24 8.08 3.84
C PHE A 121 -1.13 6.63 4.31
N ASP A 122 -1.21 6.37 5.61
CA ASP A 122 -1.08 5.02 6.18
C ASP A 122 -2.20 4.10 5.67
N HIS A 123 -3.42 4.61 5.60
CA HIS A 123 -4.56 3.90 5.02
C HIS A 123 -4.36 3.63 3.52
N GLY A 124 -3.94 4.65 2.76
CA GLY A 124 -3.61 4.50 1.34
C GLY A 124 -2.52 3.46 1.12
N TYR A 125 -1.45 3.51 1.92
CA TYR A 125 -0.34 2.56 1.88
C TYR A 125 -0.81 1.13 2.09
N ALA A 126 -1.63 0.89 3.12
CA ALA A 126 -2.19 -0.42 3.41
C ALA A 126 -3.04 -0.96 2.25
N LEU A 127 -3.87 -0.10 1.63
CA LEU A 127 -4.66 -0.45 0.46
C LEU A 127 -3.77 -0.87 -0.72
N GLY A 128 -2.80 -0.03 -1.10
CA GLY A 128 -1.90 -0.30 -2.22
C GLY A 128 -1.08 -1.57 -2.03
N LEU A 129 -0.49 -1.74 -0.85
CA LEU A 129 0.29 -2.93 -0.49
C LEU A 129 -0.57 -4.19 -0.56
N GLY A 130 -1.74 -4.15 0.10
CA GLY A 130 -2.65 -5.29 0.15
C GLY A 130 -3.15 -5.67 -1.24
N ALA A 131 -3.50 -4.71 -2.09
CA ALA A 131 -4.00 -5.00 -3.44
C ALA A 131 -2.95 -5.64 -4.35
N VAL A 132 -1.69 -5.18 -4.32
CA VAL A 132 -0.63 -5.81 -5.12
C VAL A 132 -0.33 -7.22 -4.62
N LEU A 133 -0.27 -7.44 -3.30
CA LEU A 133 -0.13 -8.78 -2.73
C LEU A 133 -1.31 -9.67 -3.12
N GLU A 134 -2.53 -9.14 -3.12
CA GLU A 134 -3.72 -9.88 -3.58
C GLU A 134 -3.60 -10.30 -5.04
N ALA A 135 -3.19 -9.38 -5.91
CA ALA A 135 -3.13 -9.58 -7.35
C ALA A 135 -2.01 -10.52 -7.81
N THR A 136 -0.96 -10.65 -7.00
CA THR A 136 0.25 -11.45 -7.32
C THR A 136 0.36 -12.73 -6.52
N ALA A 137 -0.72 -13.13 -5.83
CA ALA A 137 -0.69 -14.23 -4.89
C ALA A 137 -0.40 -15.59 -5.50
N ASP A 138 -0.84 -15.83 -6.73
CA ASP A 138 -0.48 -17.02 -7.49
C ASP A 138 1.04 -17.17 -7.69
N VAL A 139 1.75 -16.04 -7.77
CA VAL A 139 3.22 -15.98 -7.88
C VAL A 139 3.87 -16.20 -6.52
N TRP A 140 3.59 -15.34 -5.53
CA TRP A 140 4.37 -15.34 -4.29
C TRP A 140 4.08 -16.50 -3.34
N GLN A 141 2.92 -17.16 -3.47
CA GLN A 141 2.63 -18.40 -2.72
C GLN A 141 3.64 -19.52 -3.02
N GLN A 142 4.34 -19.45 -4.15
CA GLN A 142 5.33 -20.44 -4.57
C GLN A 142 6.79 -19.97 -4.36
N LEU A 143 6.96 -18.81 -3.73
CA LEU A 143 8.25 -18.19 -3.44
C LEU A 143 8.67 -18.44 -1.98
N PRO A 144 9.98 -18.38 -1.67
CA PRO A 144 10.43 -18.34 -0.29
C PRO A 144 9.78 -17.14 0.43
N GLY A 145 9.32 -17.37 1.66
CA GLY A 145 8.59 -16.36 2.42
C GLY A 145 7.11 -16.22 2.07
N GLY A 146 6.50 -17.16 1.35
CA GLY A 146 5.06 -17.15 1.07
C GLY A 146 4.19 -17.03 2.33
N GLY A 147 4.56 -17.68 3.43
CA GLY A 147 3.86 -17.52 4.72
C GLY A 147 3.99 -16.12 5.31
N PHE A 148 5.17 -15.49 5.19
CA PHE A 148 5.39 -14.10 5.60
C PHE A 148 4.55 -13.12 4.76
N LEU A 149 4.50 -13.31 3.43
CA LEU A 149 3.70 -12.47 2.54
C LEU A 149 2.19 -12.64 2.76
N GLU A 150 1.75 -13.84 3.15
CA GLU A 150 0.36 -14.09 3.55
C GLU A 150 0.01 -13.35 4.86
N GLU A 151 0.90 -13.36 5.85
CA GLU A 151 0.71 -12.63 7.11
C GLU A 151 0.74 -11.11 6.90
N LEU A 152 1.66 -10.62 6.06
CA LEU A 152 1.74 -9.21 5.68
C LEU A 152 0.48 -8.75 4.95
N TYR A 153 -0.05 -9.57 4.04
CA TYR A 153 -1.33 -9.31 3.38
C TYR A 153 -2.48 -9.21 4.40
N GLY A 154 -2.49 -10.08 5.41
CA GLY A 154 -3.44 -10.02 6.52
C GLY A 154 -3.35 -8.69 7.29
N ALA A 155 -2.14 -8.28 7.68
CA ALA A 155 -1.92 -7.02 8.38
C ALA A 155 -2.35 -5.79 7.56
N ALA A 156 -2.00 -5.75 6.27
CA ALA A 156 -2.42 -4.69 5.36
C ALA A 156 -3.95 -4.64 5.20
N SER A 157 -4.59 -5.81 5.08
CA SER A 157 -6.05 -5.93 5.00
C SER A 157 -6.75 -5.41 6.25
N GLU A 158 -6.22 -5.71 7.44
CA GLU A 158 -6.78 -5.22 8.70
C GLU A 158 -6.65 -3.70 8.83
N LEU A 159 -5.50 -3.14 8.46
CA LEU A 159 -5.28 -1.69 8.50
C LEU A 159 -6.19 -0.96 7.49
N ALA A 160 -6.30 -1.49 6.27
CA ALA A 160 -7.20 -0.97 5.25
C ALA A 160 -8.68 -1.03 5.68
N ALA A 161 -9.11 -2.07 6.40
CA ALA A 161 -10.51 -2.20 6.83
C ALA A 161 -10.92 -1.25 7.97
N ARG A 162 -9.97 -0.66 8.71
CA ARG A 162 -10.26 0.14 9.92
C ARG A 162 -10.66 1.59 9.64
N GLU A 163 -10.34 2.14 8.47
CA GLU A 163 -10.61 3.56 8.15
C GLU A 163 -11.66 3.75 7.03
N GLY A 164 -12.37 2.68 6.64
CA GLY A 164 -13.46 2.69 5.65
C GLY A 164 -14.87 2.80 6.23
#